data_AF-A0AAE4FJM2-F1
#
_entry.id   AF-A0AAE4FJM2-F1
#
_cell.length_a   1.000
_cell.length_b   1.000
_cell.length_c   1.000
_cell.angle_alpha   90.00
_cell.angle_beta   90.00
_cell.angle_gamma   90.00
#
_symmetry.space_group_name_H-M   'P 1'
#
loop_
_entity.id
_entity.type
_entity.pdbx_description
1 polymer ?
#
loop_
_entity_poly.entity_id
_entity_poly.type
_entity_poly.pdbx_seq_one_letter_code
_entity_poly.pdbx_strand_id
1 'polypeptide(L)'
;MSKIKDGKYIFGTVKVGERGQIVIPKEARKKFNINSGDNLIVLGDEKKGIAIAKVDIMKSFAIKFLEEFGMDEDDLKSDEE
;
A
#
# COMPACT_ATOMS: atom_id res chain seq x y z
N MET A 1 1.33 10.10 17.96
CA MET A 1 0.79 8.90 17.31
C MET A 1 -0.09 8.18 18.32
N SER A 2 -1.36 7.95 18.00
CA SER A 2 -2.29 7.27 18.91
C SER A 2 -2.67 5.92 18.30
N LYS A 3 -2.36 4.83 19.00
CA LYS A 3 -2.80 3.47 18.64
C LYS A 3 -4.27 3.35 19.04
N ILE A 4 -5.14 3.05 18.07
CA ILE A 4 -6.59 2.90 18.32
C ILE A 4 -6.93 1.44 18.66
N LYS A 5 -6.28 0.50 17.98
CA LYS A 5 -6.40 -0.95 18.16
C LYS A 5 -5.11 -1.61 17.68
N ASP A 6 -4.90 -2.89 17.99
CA ASP A 6 -3.79 -3.66 17.41
C ASP A 6 -3.72 -3.51 15.89
N GLY A 7 -2.55 -3.10 15.40
CA GLY A 7 -2.30 -2.81 13.99
C GLY A 7 -2.92 -1.52 13.44
N LYS A 8 -3.73 -0.76 14.21
CA LYS A 8 -4.46 0.43 13.73
C LYS A 8 -4.03 1.70 14.46
N TYR A 9 -3.67 2.74 13.70
CA TYR A 9 -3.04 3.95 14.23
C TYR A 9 -3.61 5.21 13.58
N ILE A 10 -3.72 6.30 14.36
CA ILE A 10 -3.87 7.67 13.85
C ILE A 10 -2.51 8.36 13.91
N PHE A 11 -2.07 8.88 12.76
CA PHE A 11 -0.84 9.67 12.62
C PHE A 11 -1.09 11.19 12.61
N GLY A 12 -2.35 11.61 12.68
CA GLY A 12 -2.79 13.01 12.63
C GLY A 12 -3.57 13.33 11.36
N THR A 13 -3.81 14.61 11.12
CA THR A 13 -4.36 15.12 9.85
C THR A 13 -3.23 15.70 9.00
N VAL A 14 -3.38 15.62 7.68
CA VAL A 14 -2.46 16.22 6.71
C VAL A 14 -3.25 17.14 5.80
N LYS A 15 -2.59 18.19 5.28
CA LYS A 15 -3.18 19.08 4.27
C LYS A 15 -2.70 18.69 2.89
N VAL A 16 -3.58 18.89 1.91
CA VAL A 16 -3.23 18.78 0.49
C VAL A 16 -2.46 20.05 0.12
N GLY A 17 -1.30 19.88 -0.51
CA GLY A 17 -0.49 20.97 -1.05
C GLY A 17 -1.08 21.54 -2.34
N GLU A 18 -0.49 22.64 -2.82
CA GLU A 18 -0.97 23.37 -4.01
C GLU A 18 -1.02 22.52 -5.30
N ARG A 19 -0.22 21.46 -5.39
CA ARG A 19 -0.19 20.55 -6.54
C ARG A 19 -0.96 19.26 -6.30
N GLY A 20 -1.85 19.22 -5.30
CA GLY A 20 -2.62 18.02 -4.96
C GLY A 20 -1.84 16.95 -4.21
N GLN A 21 -0.59 17.21 -3.80
CA GLN A 21 0.23 16.25 -3.08
C GLN A 21 -0.08 16.22 -1.58
N ILE A 22 0.05 15.05 -0.96
CA ILE A 22 0.02 14.89 0.49
C ILE A 22 1.37 14.40 0.98
N VAL A 23 1.77 14.84 2.19
CA VAL A 23 3.01 14.38 2.82
C VAL A 23 2.67 13.25 3.79
N ILE A 24 3.25 12.07 3.58
CA ILE A 24 3.10 10.94 4.51
C ILE A 24 3.88 11.28 5.81
N PRO A 25 3.21 11.30 6.98
CA PRO A 25 3.88 11.62 8.24
C PRO A 25 5.09 10.73 8.51
N LYS A 26 6.17 11.30 9.07
CA LYS A 26 7.43 10.59 9.37
C LYS A 26 7.19 9.30 10.16
N GLU A 27 6.31 9.35 11.15
CA GLU A 27 6.00 8.20 12.00
C GLU A 27 5.23 7.10 11.24
N ALA A 28 4.36 7.46 10.28
CA ALA A 28 3.70 6.50 9.40
C ALA A 28 4.71 5.81 8.49
N ARG A 29 5.64 6.59 7.91
CA ARG A 29 6.72 6.05 7.07
C ARG A 29 7.58 5.04 7.82
N LYS A 30 8.03 5.37 9.03
CA LYS A 30 8.78 4.44 9.88
C LYS A 30 7.97 3.19 10.22
N LYS A 31 6.71 3.35 10.62
CA LYS A 31 5.88 2.24 11.11
C LYS A 31 5.54 1.22 10.02
N PHE A 32 5.31 1.69 8.80
CA PHE A 32 4.96 0.86 7.64
C PHE A 32 6.12 0.65 6.66
N ASN A 33 7.34 1.01 7.06
CA ASN A 33 8.55 0.87 6.25
C ASN A 33 8.38 1.44 4.82
N ILE A 34 7.88 2.67 4.73
CA ILE A 34 7.73 3.42 3.47
C ILE A 34 8.95 4.31 3.29
N ASN A 35 9.74 4.01 2.27
CA ASN A 35 11.00 4.65 1.96
C ASN A 35 10.95 5.37 0.61
N SER A 36 11.93 6.25 0.37
CA SER A 36 12.10 6.87 -0.94
C SER A 36 12.36 5.80 -2.00
N GLY A 37 11.67 5.89 -3.14
CA GLY A 37 11.75 4.90 -4.22
C GLY A 37 10.71 3.78 -4.11
N ASP A 38 9.98 3.66 -2.99
CA ASP A 38 8.89 2.71 -2.89
C ASP A 38 7.74 3.08 -3.83
N ASN A 39 7.21 2.07 -4.51
CA ASN A 39 5.96 2.20 -5.27
C ASN A 39 4.76 1.99 -4.34
N LEU A 40 3.86 2.96 -4.35
CA LEU A 40 2.59 2.91 -3.63
C LEU A 40 1.44 2.84 -4.62
N ILE A 41 0.44 2.01 -4.31
CA ILE A 41 -0.84 2.03 -5.02
C ILE A 41 -1.83 2.93 -4.28
N VAL A 42 -2.60 3.68 -5.05
CA VAL A 42 -3.71 4.52 -4.55
C VAL A 42 -5.01 3.92 -5.08
N LEU A 43 -5.91 3.55 -4.18
CA LEU A 43 -7.22 2.96 -4.48
C LEU A 43 -8.31 3.92 -4.01
N GLY A 44 -9.42 4.01 -4.75
CA GLY A 44 -10.54 4.89 -4.42
C GLY A 44 -11.89 4.17 -4.44
N ASP A 45 -12.73 4.49 -3.47
CA ASP A 45 -14.15 4.10 -3.41
C ASP A 45 -14.92 5.38 -3.00
N GLU A 46 -15.87 5.84 -3.82
CA GLU A 46 -16.55 7.11 -3.59
C GLU A 46 -17.26 7.21 -2.24
N LYS A 47 -17.66 6.08 -1.65
CA LYS A 47 -18.35 6.04 -0.36
C LYS A 47 -17.38 5.92 0.83
N LYS A 48 -16.17 5.41 0.60
CA LYS A 48 -15.19 5.10 1.67
C LYS A 48 -13.95 5.99 1.65
N GLY A 49 -13.72 6.72 0.56
CA GLY A 49 -12.55 7.55 0.33
C GLY A 49 -11.40 6.81 -0.35
N ILE A 50 -10.17 7.19 -0.01
CA ILE A 50 -8.94 6.72 -0.66
C ILE A 50 -8.15 5.82 0.30
N ALA A 51 -7.61 4.72 -0.22
CA ALA A 51 -6.63 3.88 0.46
C ALA A 51 -5.27 3.94 -0.24
N ILE A 52 -4.19 3.86 0.54
CA ILE A 52 -2.82 3.85 0.04
C ILE A 52 -2.11 2.63 0.63
N ALA A 53 -1.46 1.83 -0.21
CA ALA A 53 -0.72 0.64 0.20
C ALA A 53 0.59 0.50 -0.59
N LYS A 54 1.57 -0.24 -0.05
CA LYS A 54 2.76 -0.63 -0.81
C LYS A 54 2.38 -1.65 -1.88
N VAL A 55 2.95 -1.52 -3.08
CA VAL A 55 2.71 -2.47 -4.17
C VAL A 55 3.13 -3.89 -3.78
N ASP A 56 4.17 -4.04 -2.96
CA ASP A 56 4.64 -5.35 -2.50
C ASP A 56 3.56 -6.15 -1.77
N ILE A 57 2.67 -5.46 -1.03
CA ILE A 57 1.54 -6.11 -0.35
C ILE A 57 0.58 -6.69 -1.38
N MET A 58 0.33 -5.99 -2.49
CA MET A 58 -0.51 -6.52 -3.57
C MET A 58 0.13 -7.69 -4.28
N LYS A 59 1.44 -7.68 -4.51
CA LYS A 59 2.16 -8.84 -5.07
C LYS A 59 1.94 -10.07 -4.19
N SER A 60 2.10 -9.93 -2.87
CA SER A 60 1.83 -11.04 -1.95
C SER A 60 0.37 -11.50 -1.94
N PHE A 61 -0.59 -10.60 -2.15
CA PHE A 61 -2.00 -10.99 -2.30
C PHE A 61 -2.28 -11.70 -3.63
N ALA A 62 -1.71 -11.18 -4.73
CA ALA A 62 -1.86 -11.77 -6.06
C ALA A 62 -1.23 -13.16 -6.12
N ILE A 63 -0.01 -13.34 -5.59
CA ILE A 63 0.66 -14.65 -5.51
C ILE A 63 -0.22 -15.63 -4.73
N LYS A 64 -0.65 -15.27 -3.52
CA LYS A 64 -1.54 -16.13 -2.72
C LYS A 64 -2.85 -16.47 -3.42
N PHE A 65 -3.43 -15.50 -4.12
CA PHE A 65 -4.64 -15.72 -4.89
C PHE A 65 -4.37 -16.70 -6.05
N LEU A 66 -3.26 -16.57 -6.77
CA LEU A 66 -2.89 -17.46 -7.87
C LEU A 66 -2.58 -18.89 -7.38
N GLU A 67 -1.87 -19.03 -6.26
CA GLU A 67 -1.64 -20.32 -5.59
C GLU A 67 -2.97 -21.01 -5.26
N GLU A 68 -3.96 -20.27 -4.76
CA GLU A 68 -5.29 -20.80 -4.43
C GLU A 68 -6.10 -21.24 -5.67
N PHE A 69 -5.75 -20.71 -6.85
CA PHE A 69 -6.29 -21.12 -8.15
C PHE A 69 -5.43 -22.16 -8.88
N GLY A 70 -4.35 -22.64 -8.26
CA GLY A 70 -3.48 -23.69 -8.81
C GLY A 70 -2.52 -23.22 -9.91
N MET A 71 -2.18 -21.93 -9.93
CA MET A 71 -1.14 -21.36 -10.81
C MET A 71 0.14 -21.15 -10.00
N ASP A 72 1.27 -21.68 -10.49
CA ASP A 72 2.56 -21.62 -9.80
C ASP A 72 3.40 -20.40 -10.25
N GLU A 73 4.37 -19.96 -9.44
CA GLU A 73 5.22 -18.78 -9.74
C GLU A 73 5.98 -18.89 -11.08
N ASP A 74 6.17 -20.11 -11.60
CA ASP A 74 6.84 -20.35 -12.88
C ASP A 74 5.98 -19.98 -14.10
N ASP A 75 4.65 -19.89 -13.95
CA ASP A 75 3.72 -19.43 -15.00
C ASP A 75 3.78 -17.89 -15.20
N LEU A 76 4.37 -17.14 -14.26
CA LEU A 76 4.43 -15.67 -14.29
C LEU A 76 5.73 -15.11 -14.87
N LYS A 77 6.75 -15.94 -15.09
CA LYS A 77 8.08 -15.52 -15.58
C LYS A 77 8.19 -15.51 -17.11
N SER A 78 7.11 -15.79 -17.85
CA SER A 78 7.16 -15.97 -19.31
C SER A 78 7.21 -14.67 -20.12
N ASP A 79 6.96 -13.51 -19.52
CA ASP A 79 6.72 -12.26 -20.27
C ASP A 79 7.86 -11.22 -20.15
N GLU A 80 9.02 -11.58 -19.61
CA GLU A 80 10.23 -10.73 -19.55
C GLU A 80 11.31 -11.12 -20.60
N GLU A 81 10.92 -11.47 -21.83
CA GLU A 81 11.83 -11.53 -23.01
C GLU A 81 11.78 -10.26 -23.88
#